data_AF-A0A318DQN1-F1
#
_entry.id   AF-A0A318DQN1-F1
#
_cell.length_a   1.000
_cell.length_b   1.000
_cell.length_c   1.000
_cell.angle_alpha   90.00
_cell.angle_beta   90.00
_cell.angle_gamma   90.00
#
_symmetry.space_group_name_H-M   'P 1'
#
loop_
_entity.id
_entity.type
_entity.pdbx_description
1 polymer ?
#
loop_
_entity_poly.entity_id
_entity_poly.type
_entity_poly.pdbx_seq_one_letter_code
_entity_poly.pdbx_strand_id
1 'polypeptide(L)'
;MIKHSLKWGALALALALPFTAQAHKMWMVPSATNVSVADPWVTVDAAVSNDLFYPDHMPVALDRIAITTPDGQTAKPENAITGQYRSVFDVHLTQPGTYKIAAVNGGLFASYEVDGQKKRWRGDAADLAKAIPSSAKNVELSESINRVETFVTNGKPSDGALKPGGKGLELVPVTRVTDLASGEAATFQLLLDGKPAPNLKVMAIAGETRYRNAQDELDVTTDKDGKFSITWPHAGMYWVSASTQDDKSSIKQAKVRRLSYAATLEVLPQ
;
A
#
# COMPACT_ATOMS: atom_id res chain seq x y z
N MET A 1 44.77 -17.59 -41.91
CA MET A 1 44.79 -16.29 -41.22
C MET A 1 43.35 -15.83 -40.98
N ILE A 2 43.06 -15.54 -39.73
CA ILE A 2 41.76 -15.59 -39.05
C ILE A 2 40.79 -14.52 -39.59
N LYS A 3 39.63 -14.96 -40.07
CA LYS A 3 38.41 -14.17 -40.24
C LYS A 3 37.35 -14.80 -39.33
N HIS A 4 36.43 -13.97 -38.82
CA HIS A 4 35.27 -14.30 -37.97
C HIS A 4 35.46 -14.26 -36.45
N SER A 5 35.56 -13.07 -35.85
CA SER A 5 35.32 -12.92 -34.40
C SER A 5 34.89 -11.50 -33.98
N LEU A 6 34.03 -10.84 -34.75
CA LEU A 6 33.54 -9.49 -34.38
C LEU A 6 32.05 -9.28 -34.66
N LYS A 7 31.21 -10.29 -34.41
CA LYS A 7 29.75 -10.17 -34.54
C LYS A 7 28.94 -10.66 -33.33
N TRP A 8 29.59 -11.11 -32.26
CA TRP A 8 28.92 -11.68 -31.09
C TRP A 8 29.12 -10.89 -29.78
N GLY A 9 29.83 -9.76 -29.83
CA GLY A 9 30.08 -8.92 -28.63
C GLY A 9 28.95 -7.95 -28.28
N ALA A 10 27.99 -7.72 -29.18
CA ALA A 10 26.94 -6.70 -28.99
C ALA A 10 25.62 -7.26 -28.44
N LEU A 11 25.46 -8.59 -28.29
CA LEU A 11 24.18 -9.20 -27.88
C LEU A 11 24.11 -9.56 -26.39
N ALA A 12 25.20 -9.40 -25.63
CA ALA A 12 25.24 -9.80 -24.22
C ALA A 12 24.84 -8.69 -23.23
N LEU A 13 24.64 -7.44 -23.69
CA LEU A 13 24.34 -6.31 -22.79
C LEU A 13 22.84 -5.95 -22.69
N ALA A 14 21.97 -6.63 -23.45
CA ALA A 14 20.52 -6.36 -23.43
C ALA A 14 19.72 -7.18 -22.40
N LEU A 15 20.36 -8.12 -21.69
CA LEU A 15 19.69 -9.02 -20.73
C LEU A 15 19.77 -8.57 -19.26
N ALA A 16 20.35 -7.40 -19.00
CA ALA A 16 20.44 -6.80 -17.66
C ALA A 16 19.58 -5.55 -17.49
N LEU A 17 18.52 -5.39 -18.29
CA LEU A 17 17.49 -4.42 -17.95
C LEU A 17 16.78 -4.97 -16.71
N PRO A 18 16.80 -4.27 -15.55
CA PRO A 18 15.90 -4.63 -14.47
C PRO A 18 14.51 -4.58 -15.07
N PHE A 19 13.80 -5.72 -15.07
CA PHE A 19 12.35 -5.68 -15.15
C PHE A 19 11.92 -4.83 -13.98
N THR A 20 11.71 -3.54 -14.21
CA THR A 20 11.05 -2.65 -13.26
C THR A 20 9.75 -3.36 -12.96
N ALA A 21 9.66 -3.95 -11.78
CA ALA A 21 8.49 -4.68 -11.36
C ALA A 21 7.34 -3.67 -11.37
N GLN A 22 6.57 -3.65 -12.47
CA GLN A 22 5.32 -2.92 -12.59
C GLN A 22 4.32 -3.65 -11.68
N ALA A 23 4.53 -3.48 -10.38
CA ALA A 23 3.60 -3.91 -9.38
C ALA A 23 2.43 -2.93 -9.42
N HIS A 24 1.23 -3.47 -9.59
CA HIS A 24 0.00 -2.71 -9.43
C HIS A 24 0.04 -1.96 -8.09
N LYS A 25 -0.14 -0.63 -8.13
CA LYS A 25 -0.10 0.23 -6.96
C LYS A 25 -1.52 0.47 -6.49
N MET A 26 -1.85 0.00 -5.31
CA MET A 26 -3.11 0.31 -4.64
C MET A 26 -2.94 1.60 -3.84
N TRP A 27 -3.88 2.53 -3.99
CA TRP A 27 -3.80 3.86 -3.38
C TRP A 27 -5.17 4.39 -3.00
N MET A 28 -5.16 5.35 -2.08
CA MET A 28 -6.30 6.22 -1.76
C MET A 28 -5.80 7.66 -1.78
N VAL A 29 -6.48 8.57 -2.48
CA VAL A 29 -6.10 9.98 -2.58
C VAL A 29 -7.28 10.83 -2.11
N PRO A 30 -7.15 11.57 -1.00
CA PRO A 30 -8.16 12.51 -0.55
C PRO A 30 -8.10 13.81 -1.36
N SER A 31 -9.23 14.50 -1.51
CA SER A 31 -9.33 15.81 -2.17
C SER A 31 -8.60 16.93 -1.41
N ALA A 32 -8.33 16.72 -0.11
CA ALA A 32 -7.48 17.54 0.73
C ALA A 32 -6.96 16.70 1.91
N THR A 33 -5.73 16.93 2.38
CA THR A 33 -5.23 16.29 3.62
C THR A 33 -5.31 17.20 4.84
N ASN A 34 -5.51 18.51 4.66
CA ASN A 34 -5.67 19.47 5.74
C ASN A 34 -6.82 20.43 5.42
N VAL A 35 -7.78 20.53 6.33
CA VAL A 35 -8.96 21.40 6.20
C VAL A 35 -9.25 22.09 7.52
N SER A 36 -9.80 23.30 7.44
CA SER A 36 -10.13 24.10 8.64
C SER A 36 -11.42 24.92 8.47
N VAL A 37 -12.34 24.44 7.62
CA VAL A 37 -13.62 25.10 7.36
C VAL A 37 -14.70 24.60 8.31
N ALA A 38 -15.80 25.34 8.41
CA ALA A 38 -16.98 24.86 9.12
C ALA A 38 -17.57 23.64 8.39
N ASP A 39 -17.85 22.57 9.15
CA ASP A 39 -18.42 21.32 8.66
C ASP A 39 -17.69 20.71 7.44
N PRO A 40 -16.40 20.32 7.58
CA PRO A 40 -15.61 19.92 6.43
C PRO A 40 -15.94 18.51 5.93
N TRP A 41 -15.88 18.37 4.61
CA TRP A 41 -16.00 17.12 3.87
C TRP A 41 -14.75 16.89 3.04
N VAL A 42 -14.33 15.64 2.89
CA VAL A 42 -13.27 15.23 1.97
C VAL A 42 -13.74 14.06 1.14
N THR A 43 -13.58 14.17 -0.18
CA THR A 43 -13.83 13.07 -1.12
C THR A 43 -12.54 12.27 -1.30
N VAL A 44 -12.63 10.95 -1.37
CA VAL A 44 -11.49 10.05 -1.53
C VAL A 44 -11.66 9.20 -2.78
N ASP A 45 -10.70 9.29 -3.69
CA ASP A 45 -10.54 8.34 -4.79
C ASP A 45 -9.75 7.12 -4.29
N ALA A 46 -10.19 5.91 -4.61
CA ALA A 46 -9.52 4.66 -4.24
C ALA A 46 -9.44 3.70 -5.44
N ALA A 47 -8.21 3.37 -5.85
CA ALA A 47 -7.98 2.49 -7.00
C ALA A 47 -6.69 1.68 -6.87
N VAL A 48 -6.59 0.70 -7.75
CA VAL A 48 -5.36 0.00 -8.10
C VAL A 48 -4.98 0.45 -9.51
N SER A 49 -3.70 0.75 -9.74
CA SER A 49 -3.22 1.29 -11.01
C SER A 49 -1.85 0.78 -11.44
N ASN A 50 -1.57 0.86 -12.74
CA ASN A 50 -0.22 0.79 -13.30
C ASN A 50 0.49 2.15 -13.19
N ASP A 51 -0.20 3.22 -13.61
CA ASP A 51 0.21 4.61 -13.44
C ASP A 51 -0.24 5.14 -12.06
N LEU A 52 0.68 5.68 -11.26
CA LEU A 52 0.35 6.11 -9.89
C LEU A 52 -0.64 7.28 -9.88
N PHE A 53 -1.69 7.14 -9.08
CA PHE A 53 -2.84 8.07 -8.98
C PHE A 53 -3.62 8.26 -10.29
N TYR A 54 -3.53 7.29 -11.21
CA TYR A 54 -4.31 7.28 -12.44
C TYR A 54 -5.12 5.98 -12.51
N PRO A 55 -6.45 6.00 -12.35
CA PRO A 55 -7.26 4.79 -12.23
C PRO A 55 -7.39 4.05 -13.57
N ASP A 56 -6.55 3.03 -13.79
CA ASP A 56 -6.44 2.30 -15.07
C ASP A 56 -6.47 0.76 -14.95
N HIS A 57 -6.66 0.22 -13.73
CA HIS A 57 -6.66 -1.23 -13.51
C HIS A 57 -7.93 -1.76 -12.84
N MET A 58 -8.16 -1.48 -11.56
CA MET A 58 -9.38 -1.93 -10.85
C MET A 58 -9.71 -1.05 -9.63
N PRO A 59 -10.99 -0.93 -9.23
CA PRO A 59 -11.38 -0.18 -8.04
C PRO A 59 -10.98 -0.90 -6.75
N VAL A 60 -10.77 -0.13 -5.68
CA VAL A 60 -10.69 -0.67 -4.32
C VAL A 60 -12.10 -1.00 -3.84
N ALA A 61 -12.31 -2.22 -3.34
CA ALA A 61 -13.61 -2.62 -2.80
C ALA A 61 -13.97 -1.79 -1.55
N LEU A 62 -15.14 -1.15 -1.57
CA LEU A 62 -15.62 -0.23 -0.52
C LEU A 62 -15.88 -0.91 0.83
N ASP A 63 -16.20 -2.21 0.83
CA ASP A 63 -16.41 -3.01 2.05
C ASP A 63 -15.12 -3.22 2.87
N ARG A 64 -13.96 -2.88 2.31
CA ARG A 64 -12.65 -2.92 2.98
C ARG A 64 -12.23 -1.57 3.56
N ILE A 65 -13.02 -0.52 3.35
CA ILE A 65 -12.73 0.82 3.85
C ILE A 65 -13.11 0.90 5.33
N ALA A 66 -12.13 1.29 6.14
CA ALA A 66 -12.30 1.63 7.55
C ALA A 66 -11.83 3.07 7.76
N ILE A 67 -12.68 3.88 8.40
CA ILE A 67 -12.36 5.26 8.78
C ILE A 67 -12.27 5.30 10.29
N THR A 68 -11.11 5.69 10.82
CA THR A 68 -10.89 5.92 12.25
C THR A 68 -10.91 7.41 12.54
N THR A 69 -11.79 7.82 13.44
CA THR A 69 -11.99 9.21 13.88
C THR A 69 -10.89 9.65 14.87
N PRO A 70 -10.74 10.97 15.12
CA PRO A 70 -9.73 11.53 16.03
C PRO A 70 -9.71 10.94 17.44
N ASP A 71 -10.86 10.51 17.96
CA ASP A 71 -11.02 9.86 19.27
C ASP A 71 -10.76 8.33 19.23
N GLY A 72 -10.48 7.76 18.06
CA GLY A 72 -10.23 6.34 17.85
C GLY A 72 -11.49 5.51 17.53
N GLN A 73 -12.66 6.13 17.39
CA GLN A 73 -13.89 5.45 16.98
C GLN A 73 -13.91 5.18 15.46
N THR A 74 -14.93 4.43 15.00
CA THR A 74 -15.12 4.14 13.58
C THR A 74 -16.19 5.03 12.97
N ALA A 75 -15.92 5.57 11.78
CA ALA A 75 -16.90 6.25 10.93
C ALA A 75 -17.16 5.43 9.66
N LYS A 76 -18.26 5.74 8.96
CA LYS A 76 -18.62 5.09 7.69
C LYS A 76 -18.29 6.02 6.52
N PRO A 77 -17.87 5.47 5.37
CA PRO A 77 -17.84 6.25 4.14
C PRO A 77 -19.27 6.65 3.76
N GLU A 78 -19.42 7.88 3.27
CA GLU A 78 -20.69 8.42 2.77
C GLU A 78 -20.63 8.58 1.24
N ASN A 79 -21.79 8.72 0.58
CA ASN A 79 -21.90 8.92 -0.87
C ASN A 79 -21.05 7.96 -1.73
N ALA A 80 -20.90 6.72 -1.27
CA ALA A 80 -19.93 5.79 -1.84
C ALA A 80 -20.40 5.18 -3.17
N ILE A 81 -19.54 5.21 -4.19
CA ILE A 81 -19.82 4.76 -5.55
C ILE A 81 -18.61 3.94 -6.06
N THR A 82 -18.88 2.80 -6.70
CA THR A 82 -17.86 2.00 -7.39
C THR A 82 -18.09 2.05 -8.90
N GLY A 83 -17.11 2.56 -9.64
CA GLY A 83 -17.06 2.48 -11.09
C GLY A 83 -16.17 1.33 -11.59
N GLN A 84 -15.84 1.35 -12.88
CA GLN A 84 -15.02 0.31 -13.51
C GLN A 84 -13.56 0.28 -13.03
N TYR A 85 -12.96 1.44 -12.72
CA TYR A 85 -11.53 1.56 -12.39
C TYR A 85 -11.24 2.23 -11.05
N ARG A 86 -12.24 2.87 -10.44
CA ARG A 86 -12.10 3.55 -9.14
C ARG A 86 -13.38 3.45 -8.33
N SER A 87 -13.20 3.44 -7.03
CA SER A 87 -14.26 3.74 -6.08
C SER A 87 -14.04 5.15 -5.53
N VAL A 88 -15.14 5.82 -5.23
CA VAL A 88 -15.16 7.17 -4.67
C VAL A 88 -16.10 7.16 -3.48
N PHE A 89 -15.73 7.87 -2.41
CA PHE A 89 -16.58 8.06 -1.24
C PHE A 89 -16.22 9.35 -0.53
N ASP A 90 -17.13 9.85 0.29
CA ASP A 90 -16.93 11.03 1.12
C ASP A 90 -16.67 10.65 2.57
N VAL A 91 -15.91 11.50 3.26
CA VAL A 91 -15.68 11.45 4.70
C VAL A 91 -16.12 12.76 5.31
N HIS A 92 -17.13 12.70 6.18
CA HIS A 92 -17.59 13.83 6.97
C HIS A 92 -16.73 13.99 8.23
N LEU A 93 -16.03 15.11 8.35
CA LEU A 93 -15.04 15.34 9.41
C LEU A 93 -15.68 16.07 10.61
N THR A 94 -16.61 15.39 11.27
CA THR A 94 -17.42 15.92 12.39
C THR A 94 -16.64 16.26 13.67
N GLN A 95 -15.39 15.82 13.79
CA GLN A 95 -14.51 16.06 14.94
C GLN A 95 -13.24 16.78 14.49
N PRO A 96 -12.70 17.73 15.28
CA PRO A 96 -11.36 18.24 15.04
C PRO A 96 -10.31 17.16 15.36
N GLY A 97 -9.25 17.09 14.56
CA GLY A 97 -8.21 16.09 14.71
C GLY A 97 -7.84 15.38 13.41
N THR A 98 -6.95 14.40 13.54
CA THR A 98 -6.51 13.58 12.42
C THR A 98 -7.35 12.31 12.31
N TYR A 99 -7.86 12.06 11.11
CA TYR A 99 -8.55 10.85 10.70
C TYR A 99 -7.57 9.94 9.98
N LYS A 100 -7.72 8.63 10.19
CA LYS A 100 -7.04 7.59 9.41
C LYS A 100 -8.05 6.88 8.54
N ILE A 101 -7.79 6.84 7.24
CA ILE A 101 -8.63 6.14 6.27
C ILE A 101 -7.80 4.97 5.77
N ALA A 102 -8.29 3.75 5.94
CA ALA A 102 -7.56 2.53 5.66
C ALA A 102 -8.37 1.59 4.77
N ALA A 103 -7.72 0.98 3.79
CA ALA A 103 -8.21 -0.19 3.09
C ALA A 103 -7.35 -1.38 3.52
N VAL A 104 -7.91 -2.31 4.30
CA VAL A 104 -7.20 -3.51 4.75
C VAL A 104 -7.79 -4.73 4.06
N ASN A 105 -6.94 -5.48 3.38
CA ASN A 105 -7.32 -6.66 2.61
C ASN A 105 -6.49 -7.85 3.07
N GLY A 106 -7.17 -8.89 3.56
CA GLY A 106 -6.57 -10.14 3.97
C GLY A 106 -7.15 -11.32 3.18
N GLY A 107 -6.43 -12.43 3.15
CA GLY A 107 -7.00 -13.69 2.68
C GLY A 107 -5.97 -14.74 2.32
N LEU A 108 -6.46 -15.91 1.95
CA LEU A 108 -5.68 -17.01 1.45
C LEU A 108 -5.66 -17.03 -0.07
N PHE A 109 -4.53 -17.45 -0.61
CA PHE A 109 -4.32 -17.74 -2.01
C PHE A 109 -3.80 -19.15 -2.14
N ALA A 110 -4.50 -19.96 -2.94
CA ALA A 110 -4.11 -21.31 -3.27
C ALA A 110 -3.83 -21.46 -4.76
N SER A 111 -2.80 -22.22 -5.08
CA SER A 111 -2.59 -22.83 -6.40
C SER A 111 -2.59 -24.33 -6.22
N TYR A 112 -3.30 -25.06 -7.06
CA TYR A 112 -3.41 -26.52 -6.96
C TYR A 112 -3.76 -27.12 -8.31
N GLU A 113 -3.67 -28.45 -8.44
CA GLU A 113 -4.00 -29.18 -9.67
C GLU A 113 -5.18 -30.12 -9.46
N VAL A 114 -6.13 -30.11 -10.39
CA VAL A 114 -7.23 -31.08 -10.49
C VAL A 114 -7.25 -31.58 -11.92
N ASP A 115 -7.24 -32.91 -12.09
CA ASP A 115 -7.24 -33.57 -13.41
C ASP A 115 -6.12 -33.08 -14.35
N GLY A 116 -4.94 -32.79 -13.78
CA GLY A 116 -3.78 -32.28 -14.52
C GLY A 116 -3.87 -30.79 -14.89
N GLN A 117 -4.94 -30.08 -14.51
CA GLN A 117 -5.09 -28.65 -14.76
C GLN A 117 -4.79 -27.81 -13.53
N LYS A 118 -3.93 -26.81 -13.69
CA LYS A 118 -3.61 -25.83 -12.65
C LYS A 118 -4.80 -24.90 -12.42
N LYS A 119 -5.25 -24.83 -11.18
CA LYS A 119 -6.31 -23.96 -10.69
C LYS A 119 -5.77 -23.02 -9.63
N ARG A 120 -6.43 -21.87 -9.50
CA ARG A 120 -6.16 -20.87 -8.46
C ARG A 120 -7.44 -20.62 -7.68
N TRP A 121 -7.28 -20.35 -6.40
CA TRP A 121 -8.37 -19.94 -5.55
C TRP A 121 -7.91 -18.83 -4.60
N ARG A 122 -8.85 -17.95 -4.27
CA ARG A 122 -8.67 -16.89 -3.28
C ARG A 122 -9.91 -16.83 -2.41
N GLY A 123 -9.73 -16.70 -1.10
CA GLY A 123 -10.85 -16.52 -0.17
C GLY A 123 -10.39 -16.56 1.28
N ASP A 124 -11.37 -16.61 2.19
CA ASP A 124 -11.12 -16.68 3.62
C ASP A 124 -10.77 -18.09 4.07
N ALA A 125 -10.06 -18.19 5.20
CA ALA A 125 -9.66 -19.48 5.76
C ALA A 125 -10.82 -20.43 6.03
N ALA A 126 -12.00 -19.90 6.37
CA ALA A 126 -13.21 -20.68 6.62
C ALA A 126 -13.71 -21.44 5.38
N ASP A 127 -13.40 -20.95 4.18
CA ASP A 127 -13.89 -21.52 2.92
C ASP A 127 -12.88 -22.48 2.27
N LEU A 128 -11.64 -22.51 2.75
CA LEU A 128 -10.54 -23.29 2.17
C LEU A 128 -10.89 -24.77 1.99
N ALA A 129 -11.42 -25.40 3.04
CA ALA A 129 -11.72 -26.84 3.03
C ALA A 129 -12.88 -27.21 2.08
N LYS A 130 -13.77 -26.26 1.78
CA LYS A 130 -14.87 -26.43 0.82
C LYS A 130 -14.42 -26.16 -0.61
N ALA A 131 -13.45 -25.26 -0.78
CA ALA A 131 -13.03 -24.76 -2.07
C ALA A 131 -12.00 -25.63 -2.78
N ILE A 132 -11.13 -26.32 -2.03
CA ILE A 132 -10.08 -27.18 -2.59
C ILE A 132 -10.51 -28.64 -2.48
N PRO A 133 -10.76 -29.35 -3.60
CA PRO A 133 -11.12 -30.76 -3.57
C PRO A 133 -10.04 -31.63 -2.91
N SER A 134 -10.44 -32.71 -2.25
CA SER A 134 -9.49 -33.67 -1.65
C SER A 134 -8.61 -34.38 -2.69
N SER A 135 -9.04 -34.44 -3.95
CA SER A 135 -8.25 -34.96 -5.07
C SER A 135 -7.18 -33.99 -5.58
N ALA A 136 -7.15 -32.75 -5.07
CA ALA A 136 -6.20 -31.75 -5.51
C ALA A 136 -4.76 -32.16 -5.19
N LYS A 137 -3.87 -31.97 -6.17
CA LYS A 137 -2.43 -32.21 -6.04
C LYS A 137 -1.67 -30.89 -6.05
N ASN A 138 -0.41 -30.92 -5.63
CA ASN A 138 0.50 -29.76 -5.69
C ASN A 138 -0.10 -28.50 -5.06
N VAL A 139 -0.76 -28.68 -3.91
CA VAL A 139 -1.44 -27.58 -3.21
C VAL A 139 -0.40 -26.67 -2.56
N GLU A 140 -0.27 -25.47 -3.11
CA GLU A 140 0.52 -24.38 -2.55
C GLU A 140 -0.44 -23.35 -1.96
N LEU A 141 -0.25 -23.04 -0.68
CA LEU A 141 -1.10 -22.09 0.04
C LEU A 141 -0.24 -20.96 0.60
N SER A 142 -0.73 -19.73 0.45
CA SER A 142 -0.15 -18.53 1.04
C SER A 142 -1.22 -17.65 1.66
N GLU A 143 -0.86 -16.96 2.75
CA GLU A 143 -1.65 -15.87 3.30
C GLU A 143 -1.16 -14.54 2.72
N SER A 144 -2.05 -13.57 2.58
CA SER A 144 -1.66 -12.19 2.28
C SER A 144 -2.41 -11.21 3.15
N ILE A 145 -1.72 -10.16 3.61
CA ILE A 145 -2.29 -9.02 4.32
C ILE A 145 -1.75 -7.76 3.66
N ASN A 146 -2.63 -6.97 3.06
CA ASN A 146 -2.31 -5.73 2.38
C ASN A 146 -3.03 -4.59 3.08
N ARG A 147 -2.33 -3.49 3.34
CA ARG A 147 -2.87 -2.30 3.97
C ARG A 147 -2.52 -1.08 3.11
N VAL A 148 -3.53 -0.27 2.82
CA VAL A 148 -3.34 1.04 2.19
C VAL A 148 -3.97 2.08 3.09
N GLU A 149 -3.27 3.18 3.36
CA GLU A 149 -3.74 4.24 4.25
C GLU A 149 -3.61 5.63 3.60
N THR A 150 -4.45 6.55 4.05
CA THR A 150 -4.27 7.99 3.87
C THR A 150 -4.79 8.69 5.11
N PHE A 151 -4.37 9.95 5.30
CA PHE A 151 -4.66 10.72 6.50
C PHE A 151 -5.25 12.08 6.13
N VAL A 152 -6.19 12.55 6.95
CA VAL A 152 -6.83 13.85 6.78
C VAL A 152 -6.94 14.51 8.14
N THR A 153 -6.51 15.76 8.26
CA THR A 153 -6.60 16.54 9.49
C THR A 153 -7.65 17.65 9.33
N ASN A 154 -8.61 17.69 10.26
CA ASN A 154 -9.51 18.82 10.45
C ASN A 154 -9.01 19.69 11.61
N GLY A 155 -8.49 20.88 11.29
CA GLY A 155 -7.97 21.82 12.28
C GLY A 155 -6.69 21.31 12.94
N LYS A 156 -6.70 21.14 14.28
CA LYS A 156 -5.50 20.75 15.04
C LYS A 156 -5.28 19.23 14.98
N PRO A 157 -4.09 18.73 14.60
CA PRO A 157 -3.79 17.29 14.58
C PRO A 157 -3.98 16.58 15.92
N SER A 158 -4.28 15.28 15.88
CA SER A 158 -4.40 14.39 17.05
C SER A 158 -3.94 12.97 16.75
N ASP A 159 -3.52 12.22 17.78
CA ASP A 159 -2.90 10.90 17.60
C ASP A 159 -3.87 9.72 17.79
N GLY A 160 -5.12 9.98 18.20
CA GLY A 160 -6.06 8.90 18.57
C GLY A 160 -6.32 7.90 17.44
N ALA A 161 -6.48 8.39 16.21
CA ALA A 161 -6.64 7.55 15.02
C ALA A 161 -5.35 6.83 14.59
N LEU A 162 -4.18 7.33 15.00
CA LEU A 162 -2.88 6.87 14.52
C LEU A 162 -2.33 5.67 15.29
N LYS A 163 -3.06 5.20 16.32
CA LYS A 163 -2.69 4.00 17.06
C LYS A 163 -2.65 2.76 16.12
N PRO A 164 -1.59 1.94 16.19
CA PRO A 164 -1.51 0.71 15.40
C PRO A 164 -2.51 -0.34 15.92
N GLY A 165 -3.03 -1.15 15.01
CA GLY A 165 -3.93 -2.27 15.29
C GLY A 165 -3.21 -3.59 15.63
N GLY A 166 -1.89 -3.65 15.46
CA GLY A 166 -1.05 -4.78 15.85
C GLY A 166 -1.06 -5.96 14.87
N LYS A 167 -1.54 -5.78 13.63
CA LYS A 167 -1.62 -6.84 12.62
C LYS A 167 -1.11 -6.37 11.26
N GLY A 168 -0.20 -7.15 10.71
CA GLY A 168 0.44 -6.91 9.44
C GLY A 168 1.48 -5.80 9.52
N LEU A 169 1.79 -5.19 8.37
CA LEU A 169 2.60 -3.98 8.34
C LEU A 169 1.74 -2.76 8.67
N GLU A 170 2.27 -1.85 9.49
CA GLU A 170 1.62 -0.61 9.91
C GLU A 170 2.66 0.51 10.02
N LEU A 171 2.28 1.74 9.66
CA LEU A 171 3.13 2.92 9.82
C LEU A 171 2.68 3.73 11.03
N VAL A 172 3.64 4.05 11.88
CA VAL A 172 3.47 4.97 13.01
C VAL A 172 4.26 6.24 12.70
N PRO A 173 3.61 7.40 12.63
CA PRO A 173 4.30 8.65 12.37
C PRO A 173 5.15 9.09 13.56
N VAL A 174 6.40 9.48 13.28
CA VAL A 174 7.24 10.25 14.22
C VAL A 174 7.14 11.74 13.86
N THR A 175 7.18 12.06 12.57
CA THR A 175 6.75 13.34 11.99
C THR A 175 5.27 13.26 11.64
N ARG A 176 4.51 14.35 11.85
CA ARG A 176 3.06 14.38 11.59
C ARG A 176 2.77 14.19 10.09
N VAL A 177 1.80 13.33 9.78
CA VAL A 177 1.47 12.90 8.41
C VAL A 177 0.83 13.97 7.51
N THR A 178 0.31 15.06 8.07
CA THR A 178 -0.33 16.18 7.32
C THR A 178 0.43 17.50 7.49
N ASP A 179 1.71 17.43 7.84
CA ASP A 179 2.60 18.58 8.12
C ASP A 179 3.97 18.33 7.49
N LEU A 180 3.98 17.68 6.33
CA LEU A 180 5.19 17.36 5.59
C LEU A 180 5.49 18.52 4.65
N ALA A 181 6.74 18.97 4.61
CA ALA A 181 7.19 20.03 3.72
C ALA A 181 8.36 19.55 2.84
N SER A 182 8.43 20.07 1.62
CA SER A 182 9.56 19.82 0.73
C SER A 182 10.86 20.34 1.35
N GLY A 183 11.98 19.66 1.08
CA GLY A 183 13.30 19.97 1.65
C GLY A 183 13.48 19.57 3.11
N GLU A 184 12.42 19.24 3.85
CA GLU A 184 12.49 18.77 5.24
C GLU A 184 12.50 17.25 5.34
N ALA A 185 13.23 16.73 6.34
CA ALA A 185 13.24 15.30 6.64
C ALA A 185 12.03 14.93 7.51
N ALA A 186 11.22 13.98 7.04
CA ALA A 186 10.15 13.37 7.82
C ALA A 186 10.54 11.96 8.26
N THR A 187 10.26 11.62 9.52
CA THR A 187 10.57 10.31 10.09
C THR A 187 9.30 9.53 10.40
N PHE A 188 9.33 8.24 10.13
CA PHE A 188 8.25 7.32 10.41
C PHE A 188 8.81 6.01 10.97
N GLN A 189 7.95 5.17 11.53
CA GLN A 189 8.28 3.84 12.01
C GLN A 189 7.36 2.82 11.36
N LEU A 190 7.93 1.78 10.74
CA LEU A 190 7.16 0.60 10.34
C LEU A 190 7.18 -0.44 11.45
N LEU A 191 5.99 -0.95 11.72
CA LEU A 191 5.76 -2.09 12.60
C LEU A 191 5.32 -3.30 11.76
N LEU A 192 5.72 -4.49 12.19
CA LEU A 192 5.21 -5.77 11.74
C LEU A 192 4.58 -6.48 12.95
N ASP A 193 3.27 -6.70 12.89
CA ASP A 193 2.47 -7.29 13.97
C ASP A 193 2.73 -6.59 15.32
N GLY A 194 2.72 -5.25 15.29
CA GLY A 194 2.93 -4.40 16.47
C GLY A 194 4.38 -4.29 16.98
N LYS A 195 5.35 -4.90 16.31
CA LYS A 195 6.78 -4.84 16.68
C LYS A 195 7.59 -4.05 15.64
N PRO A 196 8.70 -3.39 16.02
CA PRO A 196 9.62 -2.79 15.06
C PRO A 196 9.95 -3.72 13.89
N ALA A 197 9.87 -3.20 12.66
CA ALA A 197 10.18 -3.95 11.44
C ALA A 197 11.51 -3.48 10.82
N PRO A 198 12.66 -4.04 11.25
CA PRO A 198 13.97 -3.60 10.79
C PRO A 198 14.33 -4.14 9.41
N ASN A 199 15.26 -3.46 8.73
CA ASN A 199 15.83 -3.86 7.44
C ASN A 199 14.80 -4.03 6.31
N LEU A 200 13.66 -3.35 6.39
CA LEU A 200 12.68 -3.30 5.31
C LEU A 200 13.05 -2.19 4.35
N LYS A 201 13.06 -2.51 3.05
CA LYS A 201 13.11 -1.50 1.99
C LYS A 201 11.78 -0.76 1.97
N VAL A 202 11.86 0.56 2.02
CA VAL A 202 10.74 1.48 1.86
C VAL A 202 11.02 2.32 0.63
N MET A 203 10.03 2.39 -0.24
CA MET A 203 10.08 3.16 -1.46
C MET A 203 9.03 4.26 -1.39
N ALA A 204 9.36 5.48 -1.80
CA ALA A 204 8.39 6.56 -1.99
C ALA A 204 8.43 7.05 -3.44
N ILE A 205 7.26 7.26 -4.02
CA ILE A 205 7.09 7.69 -5.42
C ILE A 205 6.18 8.91 -5.43
N ALA A 206 6.63 10.01 -6.01
CA ALA A 206 5.76 11.16 -6.26
C ALA A 206 4.63 10.79 -7.24
N GLY A 207 3.43 11.31 -7.04
CA GLY A 207 2.28 11.12 -7.93
C GLY A 207 2.53 11.58 -9.36
N GLU A 208 1.56 11.43 -10.26
CA GLU A 208 1.67 11.90 -11.67
C GLU A 208 2.75 11.19 -12.51
N THR A 209 3.06 9.93 -12.20
CA THR A 209 4.09 9.15 -12.93
C THR A 209 3.80 9.05 -14.42
N ARG A 210 2.53 9.15 -14.83
CA ARG A 210 2.08 9.11 -16.24
C ARG A 210 2.77 10.15 -17.13
N TYR A 211 3.17 11.29 -16.57
CA TYR A 211 3.77 12.40 -17.31
C TYR A 211 5.30 12.44 -17.20
N ARG A 212 5.92 11.39 -16.65
CA ARG A 212 7.39 11.28 -16.48
C ARG A 212 7.95 10.11 -17.26
N ASN A 213 9.22 10.25 -17.68
CA ASN A 213 9.98 9.17 -18.30
C ASN A 213 10.54 8.17 -17.26
N ALA A 214 10.47 8.49 -15.97
CA ALA A 214 10.93 7.67 -14.86
C ALA A 214 10.00 7.83 -13.64
N GLN A 215 10.00 6.84 -12.73
CA GLN A 215 9.19 6.91 -11.51
C GLN A 215 9.80 7.87 -10.46
N ASP A 216 11.12 8.06 -10.49
CA ASP A 216 11.89 8.84 -9.52
C ASP A 216 11.68 8.34 -8.07
N GLU A 217 11.89 7.03 -7.90
CA GLU A 217 11.75 6.32 -6.62
C GLU A 217 12.78 6.81 -5.59
N LEU A 218 12.30 7.11 -4.38
CA LEU A 218 13.12 7.36 -3.20
C LEU A 218 13.20 6.08 -2.39
N ASP A 219 14.38 5.47 -2.33
CA ASP A 219 14.61 4.24 -1.56
C ASP A 219 15.29 4.54 -0.22
N VAL A 220 14.70 4.03 0.85
CA VAL A 220 15.29 4.04 2.19
C VAL A 220 15.12 2.66 2.84
N THR A 221 15.86 2.39 3.91
CA THR A 221 15.74 1.13 4.64
C THR A 221 15.48 1.42 6.11
N THR A 222 14.57 0.66 6.73
CA THR A 222 14.28 0.82 8.14
C THR A 222 15.45 0.39 9.02
N ASP A 223 15.71 1.16 10.07
CA ASP A 223 16.73 0.86 11.07
C ASP A 223 16.30 -0.27 12.04
N LYS A 224 17.14 -0.56 13.04
CA LYS A 224 16.87 -1.58 14.06
C LYS A 224 15.57 -1.37 14.85
N ASP A 225 15.09 -0.13 14.94
CA ASP A 225 13.86 0.26 15.63
C ASP A 225 12.69 0.35 14.65
N GLY A 226 12.87 -0.07 13.39
CA GLY A 226 11.87 0.01 12.33
C GLY A 226 11.67 1.42 11.78
N LYS A 227 12.53 2.39 12.13
CA LYS A 227 12.39 3.78 11.72
C LYS A 227 13.08 4.04 10.39
N PHE A 228 12.53 4.97 9.62
CA PHE A 228 13.12 5.47 8.39
C PHE A 228 12.81 6.96 8.25
N SER A 229 13.67 7.68 7.53
CA SER A 229 13.50 9.10 7.26
C SER A 229 13.58 9.37 5.76
N ILE A 230 12.70 10.22 5.25
CA ILE A 230 12.68 10.67 3.85
C ILE A 230 12.80 12.18 3.85
N THR A 231 13.74 12.72 3.07
CA THR A 231 13.79 14.14 2.72
C THR A 231 13.08 14.33 1.40
N TRP A 232 11.99 15.09 1.40
CA TRP A 232 11.11 15.21 0.24
C TRP A 232 11.67 16.18 -0.79
N PRO A 233 11.96 15.76 -2.03
CA PRO A 233 12.63 16.62 -3.01
C PRO A 233 11.73 17.75 -3.53
N HIS A 234 10.42 17.55 -3.58
CA HIS A 234 9.43 18.54 -4.03
C HIS A 234 8.07 18.30 -3.38
N ALA A 235 7.20 19.31 -3.44
CA ALA A 235 5.82 19.21 -2.98
C ALA A 235 4.98 18.30 -3.90
N GLY A 236 3.95 17.67 -3.34
CA GLY A 236 3.02 16.80 -4.05
C GLY A 236 2.54 15.62 -3.21
N MET A 237 1.67 14.80 -3.79
CA MET A 237 1.25 13.53 -3.18
C MET A 237 2.31 12.47 -3.43
N TYR A 238 2.70 11.73 -2.39
CA TYR A 238 3.64 10.62 -2.47
C TYR A 238 2.97 9.31 -2.07
N TRP A 239 3.25 8.26 -2.81
CA TRP A 239 2.93 6.89 -2.45
C TRP A 239 4.14 6.24 -1.79
N VAL A 240 4.04 5.96 -0.49
CA VAL A 240 5.09 5.33 0.32
C VAL A 240 4.73 3.87 0.53
N SER A 241 5.61 2.93 0.20
CA SER A 241 5.31 1.50 0.30
C SER A 241 6.47 0.66 0.82
N ALA A 242 6.11 -0.40 1.53
CA ALA A 242 7.00 -1.46 1.93
C ALA A 242 6.29 -2.81 1.81
N SER A 243 7.05 -3.86 1.56
CA SER A 243 6.53 -5.23 1.58
C SER A 243 7.52 -6.19 2.21
N THR A 244 7.01 -7.28 2.75
CA THR A 244 7.82 -8.36 3.29
C THR A 244 7.09 -9.69 3.16
N GLN A 245 7.83 -10.77 3.39
CA GLN A 245 7.30 -12.13 3.43
C GLN A 245 7.92 -12.87 4.61
N ASP A 246 7.10 -13.65 5.30
CA ASP A 246 7.55 -14.58 6.34
C ASP A 246 6.79 -15.91 6.30
N ASP A 247 7.03 -16.75 7.29
CA ASP A 247 6.39 -18.04 7.52
C ASP A 247 5.38 -18.01 8.67
N LYS A 248 5.02 -16.82 9.17
CA LYS A 248 4.15 -16.61 10.34
C LYS A 248 2.69 -16.47 9.97
N SER A 249 2.25 -17.33 9.06
CA SER A 249 0.85 -17.39 8.66
C SER A 249 -0.07 -17.68 9.84
N SER A 250 -1.22 -17.00 9.90
CA SER A 250 -2.29 -17.33 10.85
C SER A 250 -2.92 -18.72 10.56
N ILE A 251 -2.70 -19.23 9.34
CA ILE A 251 -3.20 -20.51 8.84
C ILE A 251 -2.04 -21.49 8.68
N LYS A 252 -2.02 -22.56 9.48
CA LYS A 252 -0.91 -23.54 9.56
C LYS A 252 -0.55 -24.18 8.22
N GLN A 253 -1.52 -24.36 7.32
CA GLN A 253 -1.32 -24.96 6.01
C GLN A 253 -0.59 -24.01 5.03
N ALA A 254 -0.64 -22.71 5.28
CA ALA A 254 0.02 -21.71 4.45
C ALA A 254 1.44 -21.47 4.98
N LYS A 255 2.44 -21.92 4.22
CA LYS A 255 3.85 -21.83 4.61
C LYS A 255 4.46 -20.45 4.37
N VAL A 256 3.70 -19.59 3.70
CA VAL A 256 4.13 -18.26 3.28
C VAL A 256 3.04 -17.27 3.62
N ARG A 257 3.42 -16.17 4.27
CA ARG A 257 2.59 -15.00 4.48
C ARG A 257 3.24 -13.80 3.81
N ARG A 258 2.53 -13.16 2.90
CA ARG A 258 2.95 -11.93 2.21
C ARG A 258 2.29 -10.72 2.85
N LEU A 259 3.06 -9.68 3.10
CA LEU A 259 2.61 -8.48 3.80
C LEU A 259 2.98 -7.27 2.96
N SER A 260 2.03 -6.35 2.77
CA SER A 260 2.31 -5.08 2.13
C SER A 260 1.64 -3.92 2.88
N TYR A 261 2.34 -2.80 2.85
CA TYR A 261 1.87 -1.50 3.31
C TYR A 261 2.02 -0.49 2.19
N ALA A 262 1.03 0.38 2.06
CA ALA A 262 1.18 1.63 1.34
C ALA A 262 0.49 2.77 2.08
N ALA A 263 1.01 3.99 1.93
CA ALA A 263 0.34 5.22 2.33
C ALA A 263 0.41 6.26 1.22
N THR A 264 -0.65 7.04 1.07
CA THR A 264 -0.59 8.31 0.34
C THR A 264 -0.37 9.45 1.34
N LEU A 265 0.68 10.23 1.16
CA LEU A 265 1.04 11.36 2.01
C LEU A 265 1.19 12.63 1.15
N GLU A 266 0.64 13.75 1.61
CA GLU A 266 0.85 15.05 0.96
C GLU A 266 2.08 15.74 1.54
N VAL A 267 2.94 16.26 0.65
CA VAL A 267 4.07 17.12 0.97
C VAL A 267 3.76 18.52 0.45
N LEU A 268 3.80 19.52 1.32
CA LEU A 268 3.54 20.91 1.00
C LEU A 268 4.81 21.62 0.48
N PRO A 269 4.66 22.70 -0.31
CA PRO A 269 5.78 23.59 -0.59
C PRO A 269 6.24 24.32 0.69
N GLN A 270 7.51 24.71 0.72
CA GLN A 270 8.03 25.67 1.71
C GLN A 270 7.44 27.07 1.50
#